data_AF-A0A5C5Y6Z9-F1
#
_entry.id   AF-A0A5C5Y6Z9-F1
#
_cell.length_a   1.000
_cell.length_b   1.000
_cell.length_c   1.000
_cell.angle_alpha   90.00
_cell.angle_beta   90.00
_cell.angle_gamma   90.00
#
_symmetry.space_group_name_H-M   'P 1'
#
loop_
_entity.id
_entity.type
_entity.pdbx_description
1 polymer ?
#
loop_
_entity_poly.entity_id
_entity_poly.type
_entity_poly.pdbx_seq_one_letter_code
_entity_poly.pdbx_strand_id
1 'polypeptide(L)'
;MQPVTKIRIFRIRLAIVLLALYWLAMFTGTHLPRVDFVQLHVGDKVKHFVGFFGLAFLLCYVTGGRRVITRFSRVAAIVLAYAAFDEWSQGFVPGRTPDRYDFLADAAGMLAAMAMYLVAKFLFGHQIRGLIRKIRGQSSDWSTPVTKSAGASTSPSV
;
A
#
# COMPACT_ATOMS: atom_id res chain seq x y z
N MET A 1 3.06 -21.22 17.13
CA MET A 1 3.78 -20.12 16.46
C MET A 1 3.77 -20.42 14.97
N GLN A 2 3.09 -19.61 14.14
CA GLN A 2 3.03 -19.89 12.69
C GLN A 2 4.39 -19.54 12.04
N PRO A 3 4.98 -20.42 11.22
CA PRO A 3 6.29 -20.18 10.63
C PRO A 3 6.20 -18.96 9.72
N VAL A 4 6.85 -17.88 10.14
CA VAL A 4 7.00 -16.70 9.28
C VAL A 4 7.91 -17.13 8.14
N THR A 5 7.35 -17.34 6.96
CA THR A 5 8.12 -17.81 5.79
C THR A 5 9.31 -16.90 5.56
N LYS A 6 10.52 -17.46 5.38
CA LYS A 6 11.78 -16.70 5.19
C LYS A 6 11.63 -15.61 4.11
N ILE A 7 10.83 -15.89 3.07
CA ILE A 7 10.45 -14.97 1.99
C ILE A 7 9.79 -13.69 2.52
N ARG A 8 8.87 -13.79 3.48
CA ARG A 8 8.17 -12.63 4.03
C ARG A 8 9.11 -11.72 4.82
N ILE A 9 10.04 -12.29 5.58
CA ILE A 9 11.05 -11.54 6.33
C ILE A 9 12.00 -10.82 5.38
N PHE A 10 12.48 -11.52 4.34
CA PHE A 10 13.34 -10.94 3.31
C PHE A 10 12.67 -9.74 2.62
N ARG A 11 11.40 -9.88 2.21
CA ARG A 11 10.62 -8.80 1.59
C ARG A 11 10.45 -7.57 2.49
N ILE A 12 10.23 -7.77 3.79
CA ILE A 12 10.10 -6.66 4.75
C ILE A 12 11.45 -5.96 4.92
N ARG A 13 12.54 -6.71 5.06
CA ARG A 13 13.90 -6.13 5.16
C ARG A 13 14.25 -5.32 3.92
N LEU A 14 13.98 -5.85 2.73
CA LEU A 14 14.18 -5.13 1.48
C LEU A 14 13.35 -3.84 1.44
N ALA A 15 12.07 -3.89 1.84
CA ALA A 15 11.22 -2.71 1.88
C ALA A 15 11.70 -1.64 2.89
N ILE A 16 12.30 -2.05 4.01
CA ILE A 16 12.92 -1.12 4.97
C ILE A 16 14.14 -0.45 4.34
N VAL A 17 15.00 -1.20 3.65
CA VAL A 17 16.17 -0.64 2.95
C VAL A 17 15.72 0.36 1.88
N LEU A 18 14.74 -0.02 1.05
CA LEU A 18 14.17 0.87 0.04
C LEU A 18 13.54 2.12 0.68
N LEU A 19 12.89 1.98 1.84
CA LEU A 19 12.34 3.12 2.57
C LEU A 19 13.43 4.08 3.03
N ALA A 20 14.53 3.57 3.60
CA ALA A 20 15.64 4.40 4.03
C ALA A 20 16.30 5.13 2.85
N LEU A 21 16.53 4.42 1.74
CA LEU A 21 17.09 5.02 0.51
C LEU A 21 16.15 6.08 -0.09
N TYR A 22 14.85 5.79 -0.12
CA TYR A 22 13.84 6.71 -0.61
C TYR A 22 13.76 7.97 0.25
N TRP A 23 13.83 7.82 1.57
CA TRP A 23 13.82 8.93 2.50
C TRP A 23 15.06 9.83 2.34
N LEU A 24 16.24 9.23 2.18
CA LEU A 24 17.46 9.97 1.89
C LEU A 24 17.36 10.72 0.55
N ALA A 25 16.86 10.06 -0.49
CA ALA A 25 16.66 10.68 -1.80
C ALA A 25 15.70 11.89 -1.71
N MET A 26 14.59 11.75 -0.99
CA MET A 26 13.63 12.83 -0.73
C MET A 26 14.31 14.02 -0.05
N PHE A 27 15.00 13.79 1.07
CA PHE A 27 15.69 14.84 1.82
C PHE A 27 16.72 15.58 0.95
N THR A 28 17.54 14.84 0.20
CA THR A 28 18.50 15.47 -0.72
C THR A 28 17.81 16.24 -1.84
N GLY A 29 16.68 15.74 -2.36
CA GLY A 29 15.92 16.36 -3.43
C GLY A 29 15.26 17.67 -3.03
N THR A 30 14.69 17.74 -1.82
CA THR A 30 14.03 18.94 -1.28
C THR A 30 15.03 20.04 -0.94
N HIS A 31 16.26 19.67 -0.55
CA HIS A 31 17.32 20.60 -0.16
C HIS A 31 18.21 21.08 -1.33
N LEU A 32 17.95 20.63 -2.55
CA LEU A 32 18.64 21.16 -3.72
C LEU A 32 18.22 22.62 -3.96
N PRO A 33 19.19 23.53 -4.18
CA PRO A 33 18.89 24.90 -4.61
C PRO A 33 18.05 24.85 -5.89
N ARG A 34 17.10 25.77 -6.04
CA ARG A 34 16.37 25.92 -7.30
C ARG A 34 17.34 26.40 -8.38
N VAL A 35 17.92 25.45 -9.11
CA VAL A 35 18.77 25.72 -10.28
C VAL A 35 17.95 25.42 -11.53
N ASP A 36 17.76 26.43 -12.38
CA ASP A 36 16.83 26.39 -13.51
C ASP A 36 17.24 25.47 -14.67
N PHE A 37 18.38 24.78 -14.58
CA PHE A 37 18.97 24.08 -15.72
C PHE A 37 18.18 22.84 -16.20
N VAL A 38 17.36 22.22 -15.34
CA VAL A 38 16.56 21.04 -15.70
C VAL A 38 15.19 21.13 -15.04
N GLN A 39 14.38 22.11 -15.43
CA GLN A 39 12.97 22.13 -15.07
C GLN A 39 12.22 21.05 -15.88
N LEU A 40 12.17 19.82 -15.34
CA LEU A 40 10.95 19.04 -15.51
C LEU A 40 9.83 19.97 -15.00
N HIS A 41 8.91 20.38 -15.89
CA HIS A 41 7.78 21.30 -15.62
C HIS A 41 6.74 20.73 -14.63
N VAL A 42 7.16 19.78 -13.79
CA VAL A 42 6.40 19.27 -12.67
C VAL A 42 6.50 20.31 -11.57
N GLY A 43 5.38 20.97 -11.27
CA GLY A 43 5.31 21.97 -10.21
C GLY A 43 5.78 21.42 -8.86
N ASP A 44 6.39 22.27 -8.05
CA ASP A 44 7.00 21.89 -6.75
C ASP A 44 6.03 21.08 -5.88
N LYS A 45 4.77 21.51 -5.83
CA LYS A 45 3.66 20.85 -5.12
C LYS A 45 3.40 19.41 -5.57
N VAL A 46 3.59 19.10 -6.85
CA VAL A 46 3.42 17.73 -7.37
C VAL A 46 4.58 16.85 -6.91
N LYS A 47 5.80 17.40 -6.82
CA LYS A 47 6.96 16.66 -6.27
C LYS A 47 6.75 16.34 -4.80
N HIS A 48 6.29 17.32 -4.02
CA HIS A 48 5.87 17.16 -2.63
C HIS A 48 4.80 16.08 -2.46
N PHE A 49 3.70 16.21 -3.22
CA PHE A 49 2.62 15.22 -3.22
C PHE A 49 3.11 13.80 -3.53
N VAL A 50 3.83 13.59 -4.64
CA VAL A 50 4.29 12.26 -5.07
C VAL A 50 5.32 11.68 -4.12
N GLY A 51 6.20 12.54 -3.60
CA GLY A 51 7.24 12.17 -2.64
C GLY A 51 6.65 11.62 -1.33
N PHE A 52 5.75 12.40 -0.73
CA PHE A 52 5.12 12.00 0.53
C PHE A 52 4.07 10.89 0.35
N PHE A 53 3.46 10.79 -0.83
CA PHE A 53 2.66 9.62 -1.22
C PHE A 53 3.49 8.34 -1.20
N GLY A 54 4.66 8.33 -1.85
CA GLY A 54 5.55 7.18 -1.86
C GLY A 54 6.01 6.78 -0.46
N LEU A 55 6.41 7.77 0.34
CA LEU A 55 6.82 7.58 1.74
C LEU A 55 5.72 6.94 2.58
N ALA A 56 4.51 7.50 2.56
CA ALA A 56 3.36 7.01 3.32
C ALA A 56 2.91 5.61 2.86
N PHE A 57 2.95 5.34 1.55
CA PHE A 57 2.60 4.02 1.01
C PHE A 57 3.58 2.95 1.48
N LEU A 58 4.87 3.24 1.44
CA LEU A 58 5.92 2.30 1.84
C LEU A 58 5.93 2.07 3.36
N LEU A 59 5.69 3.13 4.15
CA LEU A 59 5.43 3.01 5.59
C LEU A 59 4.21 2.14 5.87
N CYS A 60 3.11 2.32 5.13
CA CYS A 60 1.95 1.45 5.22
C CYS A 60 2.34 0.01 4.89
N TYR A 61 3.10 -0.26 3.83
CA TYR A 61 3.53 -1.61 3.47
C TYR A 61 4.37 -2.29 4.57
N VAL A 62 5.34 -1.58 5.16
CA VAL A 62 6.25 -2.12 6.18
C VAL A 62 5.56 -2.27 7.55
N THR A 63 4.70 -1.32 7.92
CA THR A 63 4.03 -1.31 9.22
C THR A 63 2.90 -2.34 9.20
N GLY A 64 3.14 -3.56 9.66
CA GLY A 64 2.10 -4.60 9.80
C GLY A 64 1.25 -4.41 11.07
N GLY A 65 -0.03 -4.84 11.05
CA GLY A 65 -0.86 -4.83 12.26
C GLY A 65 -2.33 -5.22 12.05
N ARG A 66 -2.96 -5.77 13.09
CA ARG A 66 -4.40 -6.10 13.09
C ARG A 66 -5.29 -4.86 13.28
N ARG A 67 -4.86 -3.88 14.07
CA ARG A 67 -5.62 -2.66 14.36
C ARG A 67 -5.32 -1.59 13.33
N VAL A 68 -6.29 -1.36 12.43
CA VAL A 68 -6.19 -0.41 11.31
C VAL A 68 -5.95 1.02 11.84
N ILE A 69 -6.80 1.50 12.75
CA ILE A 69 -6.75 2.89 13.25
C ILE A 69 -5.38 3.24 13.85
N THR A 70 -4.90 2.46 14.83
CA THR A 70 -3.61 2.70 15.50
C THR A 70 -2.42 2.66 14.54
N ARG A 71 -2.51 1.86 13.49
CA ARG A 71 -1.45 1.77 12.47
C ARG A 71 -1.41 3.02 11.61
N PHE A 72 -2.56 3.42 11.07
CA PHE A 72 -2.64 4.59 10.20
C PHE A 72 -2.37 5.88 10.97
N SER A 73 -2.75 5.99 12.24
CA SER A 73 -2.41 7.14 13.07
C SER A 73 -0.90 7.26 13.31
N ARG A 74 -0.18 6.15 13.50
CA ARG A 74 1.29 6.16 13.61
C ARG A 74 1.96 6.58 12.32
N VAL A 75 1.52 6.03 11.19
CA VAL A 75 2.05 6.43 9.87
C VAL A 75 1.79 7.92 9.65
N ALA A 76 0.58 8.40 9.95
CA ALA A 76 0.25 9.82 9.82
C ALA A 76 1.14 10.70 10.69
N ALA A 77 1.33 10.33 11.96
CA ALA A 77 2.19 11.08 12.87
C ALA A 77 3.65 11.16 12.37
N ILE A 78 4.21 10.04 11.89
CA ILE A 78 5.57 10.01 11.35
C ILE A 78 5.69 10.91 10.11
N VAL A 79 4.75 10.79 9.18
CA VAL A 79 4.79 11.52 7.90
C VAL A 79 4.58 13.02 8.12
N LEU A 80 3.62 13.42 8.95
CA LEU A 80 3.37 14.84 9.26
C LEU A 80 4.52 15.47 10.05
N ALA A 81 5.10 14.73 11.01
CA ALA A 81 6.28 15.22 11.73
C ALA A 81 7.47 15.42 10.78
N TYR A 82 7.67 14.48 9.85
CA TYR A 82 8.72 14.62 8.84
C TYR A 82 8.44 15.77 7.86
N ALA A 83 7.21 15.95 7.38
CA ALA A 83 6.83 17.07 6.51
C ALA A 83 7.11 18.42 7.19
N ALA A 84 6.72 18.56 8.46
CA ALA A 84 6.98 19.78 9.22
C ALA A 84 8.49 20.02 9.42
N PHE A 85 9.26 18.94 9.65
CA PHE A 85 10.71 19.03 9.77
C PHE A 85 11.38 19.39 8.44
N ASP A 86 10.95 18.79 7.33
CA ASP A 86 11.48 19.07 5.99
C ASP A 86 11.27 20.55 5.65
N GLU A 87 10.04 21.05 5.80
CA GLU A 87 9.67 22.45 5.57
C GLU A 87 10.48 23.43 6.43
N TRP A 88 10.66 23.11 7.72
CA TRP A 88 11.48 23.90 8.62
C TRP A 88 12.97 23.86 8.22
N SER A 89 13.48 22.70 7.83
CA SER A 89 14.87 22.50 7.43
C SER A 89 15.22 23.17 6.10
N GLN A 90 14.26 23.24 5.17
CA GLN A 90 14.40 23.98 3.92
C GLN A 90 14.65 25.49 4.15
N GLY A 91 14.17 26.05 5.27
CA GLY A 91 14.43 27.43 5.65
C GLY A 91 15.91 27.76 5.88
N PHE A 92 16.78 26.76 6.06
CA PHE A 92 18.23 26.94 6.18
C PHE A 92 18.94 26.87 4.83
N VAL A 93 18.24 26.53 3.74
CA VAL A 93 18.82 26.43 2.39
C VAL A 93 18.75 27.81 1.70
N PRO A 94 19.90 28.40 1.31
CA PRO A 94 19.90 29.68 0.60
C PRO A 94 19.07 29.60 -0.69
N GLY A 95 18.13 30.53 -0.86
CA GLY A 95 17.26 30.59 -2.04
C GLY A 95 16.02 29.67 -1.98
N ARG A 96 15.75 29.01 -0.85
CA ARG A 96 14.48 28.33 -0.58
C ARG A 96 13.67 29.11 0.47
N THR A 97 12.36 29.16 0.27
CA THR A 97 11.41 29.79 1.19
C THR A 97 10.41 28.75 1.62
N PRO A 98 10.21 28.55 2.93
CA PRO A 98 9.18 27.64 3.39
C PRO A 98 7.78 28.07 2.90
N ASP A 99 7.03 27.14 2.31
CA ASP A 99 5.65 27.30 1.86
C ASP A 99 4.71 26.31 2.56
N ARG A 100 3.68 26.87 3.20
CA ARG A 100 2.60 26.12 3.86
C ARG A 100 1.84 25.22 2.89
N TYR A 101 1.81 25.60 1.60
CA TYR A 101 1.16 24.81 0.56
C TYR A 101 1.95 23.54 0.19
N ASP A 102 3.26 23.52 0.42
CA ASP A 102 4.08 22.32 0.21
C ASP A 102 3.80 21.31 1.33
N PHE A 103 3.72 21.74 2.58
CA PHE A 103 3.22 20.92 3.69
C PHE A 103 1.79 20.36 3.44
N LEU A 104 0.90 21.16 2.84
CA LEU A 104 -0.44 20.70 2.49
C LEU A 104 -0.41 19.64 1.37
N ALA A 105 0.47 19.81 0.38
CA ALA A 105 0.68 18.82 -0.67
C ALA A 105 1.23 17.50 -0.09
N ASP A 106 2.14 17.59 0.88
CA ASP A 106 2.68 16.43 1.60
C ASP A 106 1.58 15.67 2.35
N ALA A 107 0.74 16.39 3.10
CA ALA A 107 -0.39 15.82 3.80
C ALA A 107 -1.43 15.18 2.85
N ALA A 108 -1.68 15.81 1.70
CA ALA A 108 -2.56 15.26 0.68
C ALA A 108 -2.00 13.97 0.06
N GLY A 109 -0.70 13.94 -0.24
CA GLY A 109 0.00 12.75 -0.73
C GLY A 109 -0.08 11.58 0.25
N MET A 110 0.13 11.87 1.54
CA MET A 110 -0.02 10.90 2.63
C MET A 110 -1.43 10.30 2.67
N LEU A 111 -2.47 11.13 2.66
CA LEU A 111 -3.87 10.66 2.72
C LEU A 111 -4.23 9.82 1.49
N ALA A 112 -3.80 10.24 0.30
CA ALA A 112 -4.02 9.50 -0.94
C ALA A 112 -3.35 8.11 -0.89
N ALA A 113 -2.12 8.02 -0.38
CA ALA A 113 -1.42 6.75 -0.22
C ALA A 113 -2.14 5.80 0.75
N MET A 114 -2.63 6.32 1.87
CA MET A 114 -3.39 5.53 2.85
C MET A 114 -4.70 5.01 2.26
N ALA A 115 -5.45 5.87 1.56
CA ALA A 115 -6.69 5.50 0.89
C ALA A 115 -6.45 4.40 -0.16
N MET A 116 -5.45 4.58 -1.03
CA MET A 116 -5.08 3.59 -2.03
C MET A 116 -4.69 2.25 -1.40
N TYR A 117 -3.89 2.27 -0.33
CA TYR A 117 -3.50 1.07 0.39
C TYR A 117 -4.72 0.31 0.96
N LEU A 118 -5.68 1.04 1.55
CA LEU A 118 -6.91 0.46 2.09
C LEU A 118 -7.80 -0.14 1.00
N VAL A 119 -8.00 0.58 -0.10
CA VAL A 119 -8.77 0.11 -1.27
C VAL A 119 -8.16 -1.16 -1.84
N ALA A 120 -6.85 -1.16 -2.09
CA ALA A 120 -6.14 -2.34 -2.57
C ALA A 120 -6.38 -3.54 -1.64
N LYS A 121 -6.17 -3.35 -0.33
CA LYS A 121 -6.39 -4.41 0.67
C LYS A 121 -7.84 -4.92 0.68
N PHE A 122 -8.81 -4.03 0.53
CA PHE A 122 -10.23 -4.39 0.47
C PHE A 122 -10.54 -5.23 -0.77
N LEU A 123 -10.10 -4.79 -1.95
CA LEU A 123 -10.33 -5.49 -3.23
C LEU A 123 -9.67 -6.88 -3.24
N PHE A 124 -8.38 -6.98 -2.88
CA PHE A 124 -7.69 -8.28 -2.79
C PHE A 124 -8.31 -9.19 -1.74
N GLY A 125 -8.73 -8.63 -0.60
CA GLY A 125 -9.40 -9.38 0.46
C GLY A 125 -10.80 -9.87 0.06
N HIS A 126 -11.53 -9.13 -0.77
CA HIS A 126 -12.84 -9.54 -1.27
C HIS A 126 -12.72 -10.67 -2.29
N GLN A 127 -11.80 -10.56 -3.25
CA GLN A 127 -11.57 -11.58 -4.29
C GLN A 127 -11.16 -12.93 -3.68
N ILE A 128 -10.24 -12.95 -2.72
CA ILE A 128 -9.79 -14.19 -2.05
C ILE A 128 -10.93 -14.83 -1.26
N ARG A 129 -11.73 -14.03 -0.53
CA ARG A 129 -12.88 -14.55 0.23
C ARG A 129 -13.95 -15.13 -0.70
N GLY A 130 -14.19 -14.50 -1.86
CA GLY A 130 -15.09 -15.02 -2.89
C GLY A 130 -14.62 -16.35 -3.47
N LEU A 131 -13.33 -16.47 -3.82
CA LEU A 131 -12.74 -17.70 -4.32
C LEU A 131 -12.80 -18.84 -3.30
N ILE A 132 -12.46 -18.57 -2.04
CA ILE A 132 -12.52 -19.57 -0.96
C ILE A 132 -13.97 -20.06 -0.74
N ARG A 133 -14.95 -19.15 -0.77
CA ARG A 133 -16.38 -19.52 -0.68
C ARG A 133 -16.79 -20.41 -1.85
N LYS A 134 -16.36 -20.12 -3.07
CA LYS A 134 -16.66 -20.93 -4.27
C LYS A 134 -16.06 -22.34 -4.16
N ILE A 135 -14.79 -22.45 -3.77
CA ILE A 135 -14.10 -23.74 -3.57
C ILE A 135 -14.81 -24.56 -2.47
N ARG A 136 -15.16 -23.93 -1.34
CA ARG A 136 -15.85 -24.62 -0.24
C ARG A 136 -17.27 -25.05 -0.63
N GLY A 137 -18.03 -24.21 -1.35
CA GLY A 137 -19.35 -24.56 -1.86
C GLY A 137 -19.31 -25.70 -2.89
N GLN A 138 -18.27 -25.76 -3.72
CA GLN A 138 -18.07 -26.87 -4.66
C GLN A 138 -17.72 -28.17 -3.93
N SER A 139 -16.96 -28.12 -2.83
CA SER A 139 -16.63 -29.32 -2.05
C SER A 139 -17.83 -29.96 -1.32
N SER A 140 -18.87 -29.20 -0.98
CA SER A 140 -20.08 -29.75 -0.35
C SER A 140 -21.02 -30.48 -1.32
N ASP A 141 -20.91 -30.22 -2.62
CA ASP A 141 -21.77 -30.80 -3.66
C ASP A 141 -21.38 -32.26 -3.98
N TRP A 142 -20.10 -32.60 -3.84
CA TRP A 142 -19.56 -33.96 -4.03
C TRP A 142 -20.04 -34.99 -2.99
N SER A 143 -20.73 -34.55 -1.93
CA SER A 143 -21.32 -35.43 -0.92
C SER A 143 -22.65 -36.06 -1.37
N THR A 144 -23.20 -35.66 -2.52
CA THR A 144 -24.39 -36.31 -3.07
C THR A 144 -23.96 -37.55 -3.87
N PRO A 145 -24.32 -38.77 -3.45
CA PRO A 145 -24.06 -39.95 -4.27
C PRO A 145 -24.91 -39.83 -5.53
N VAL A 146 -24.27 -39.72 -6.69
CA VAL A 146 -24.94 -39.89 -7.98
C VAL A 146 -25.28 -41.37 -8.13
N THR A 147 -26.35 -41.83 -7.48
CA THR A 147 -26.99 -43.10 -7.82
C THR A 147 -27.84 -42.87 -9.07
N LYS A 148 -27.18 -42.73 -10.22
CA LYS A 148 -27.88 -42.89 -11.51
C LYS A 148 -28.19 -44.38 -11.65
N SER A 149 -29.44 -44.72 -11.38
CA SER A 149 -30.06 -46.01 -11.69
C SER A 149 -29.88 -46.32 -13.18
N ALA A 150 -28.92 -47.18 -13.50
CA ALA A 150 -28.77 -47.76 -14.82
C ALA A 150 -29.82 -48.87 -15.00
N GLY A 151 -30.62 -48.72 -16.06
CA GLY A 151 -31.10 -49.80 -16.92
C GLY A 151 -31.87 -50.97 -16.29
N ALA A 152 -33.18 -50.98 -16.51
CA ALA A 152 -33.91 -52.23 -16.72
C ALA A 152 -34.93 -52.03 -17.84
N SER A 153 -34.46 -52.18 -19.07
CA SER A 153 -35.29 -52.42 -20.25
C SER A 153 -35.22 -53.91 -20.58
N THR A 154 -36.29 -54.65 -20.33
CA THR A 154 -36.65 -55.84 -21.11
C THR A 154 -38.17 -55.94 -21.16
N SER A 155 -38.66 -56.05 -22.39
CA SER A 155 -40.05 -55.97 -22.82
C SER A 155 -40.65 -57.39 -22.97
N PRO A 156 -41.79 -57.61 -23.66
CA PRO A 156 -42.94 -58.39 -23.15
C PRO A 156 -43.07 -59.80 -23.77
N SER A 157 -43.88 -60.69 -23.20
CA SER A 157 -44.75 -61.65 -23.94
C SER A 157 -45.43 -62.71 -23.08
N VAL A 158 -46.72 -62.91 -23.39
CA VAL A 158 -47.67 -64.03 -23.13
C VAL A 158 -48.26 -64.16 -21.73
#